data_AF-L9W3L3-F1
#
_entry.id   AF-L9W3L3-F1
#
_cell.length_a   1.000
_cell.length_b   1.000
_cell.length_c   1.000
_cell.angle_alpha   90.00
_cell.angle_beta   90.00
_cell.angle_gamma   90.00
#
_symmetry.space_group_name_H-M   'P 1'
#
loop_
_entity.id
_entity.type
_entity.pdbx_description
1 polymer ?
#
loop_
_entity_poly.entity_id
_entity_poly.type
_entity_poly.pdbx_seq_one_letter_code
_entity_poly.pdbx_strand_id
1 'polypeptide(L)' 'MPYQFVCSEGSCQFMIRSSSGDEVERLVRAHVRMTHGGRIDSADLERGMERIELA' A
#
# COMPACT_ATOMS: atom_id res chain seq x y z
N MET A 1 15.02 5.02 -5.71
CA MET A 1 15.19 3.78 -4.92
C MET A 1 14.19 2.76 -5.45
N PRO A 2 14.55 1.47 -5.61
CA PRO A 2 13.58 0.45 -5.97
C PRO A 2 12.73 0.13 -4.73
N TYR A 3 11.44 0.42 -4.80
CA TYR A 3 10.45 0.07 -3.79
C TYR A 3 10.36 -1.45 -3.66
N GLN A 4 10.50 -1.98 -2.44
CA GLN A 4 10.43 -3.42 -2.17
C GLN A 4 9.06 -3.75 -1.57
N PHE A 5 8.31 -4.63 -2.24
CA PHE A 5 7.01 -5.12 -1.79
C PHE A 5 7.09 -6.58 -1.38
N VAL A 6 6.45 -6.92 -0.27
CA VAL A 6 6.25 -8.32 0.16
C VAL A 6 4.81 -8.43 0.64
N CYS A 7 3.95 -9.16 -0.09
CA CYS A 7 2.64 -9.58 0.43
C CYS A 7 2.75 -11.04 0.90
N SER A 8 2.25 -11.30 2.10
CA SER A 8 2.03 -12.63 2.68
C SER A 8 0.69 -13.22 2.23
N GLU A 9 0.62 -14.52 1.91
CA GLU A 9 -0.65 -15.19 1.55
C GLU A 9 -1.65 -15.10 2.71
N GLY A 10 -2.80 -14.43 2.46
CA GLY A 10 -3.84 -14.14 3.46
C GLY A 10 -4.42 -12.73 3.28
N SER A 11 -4.82 -12.08 4.39
CA SER A 11 -5.06 -10.62 4.40
C SER A 11 -3.73 -9.91 4.13
N CYS A 12 -3.49 -9.45 2.90
CA CYS A 12 -2.20 -8.82 2.52
C CYS A 12 -1.87 -7.69 3.51
N GLN A 13 -0.80 -7.90 4.28
CA GLN A 13 -0.17 -6.89 5.11
C GLN A 13 1.22 -6.65 4.52
N PHE A 14 1.50 -5.42 4.10
CA PHE A 14 2.79 -5.06 3.50
C PHE A 14 3.25 -3.69 4.00
N MET A 15 4.56 -3.45 3.93
CA MET A 15 5.20 -2.20 4.35
C MET A 15 5.72 -1.47 3.11
N ILE A 16 5.32 -0.20 2.94
CA ILE A 16 5.85 0.67 1.88
C ILE A 16 6.74 1.72 2.54
N ARG A 17 7.99 1.81 2.08
CA ARG A 17 8.89 2.92 2.43
C ARG A 17 8.91 3.91 1.27
N SER A 18 8.29 5.07 1.47
CA SER A 18 8.32 6.20 0.54
C SER A 18 8.25 7.51 1.32
N SER A 19 8.82 8.57 0.76
CA SER A 19 8.70 9.93 1.25
C SER A 19 7.45 10.66 0.72
N SER A 20 6.61 10.00 -0.10
CA SER A 20 5.42 10.57 -0.72
C SER A 20 4.17 9.72 -0.45
N GLY A 21 3.18 10.31 0.22
CA GLY A 21 1.88 9.66 0.44
C GLY A 21 1.15 9.31 -0.86
N ASP A 22 1.21 10.18 -1.87
CA ASP A 22 0.58 9.94 -3.17
C ASP A 22 1.22 8.76 -3.92
N GLU A 23 2.53 8.59 -3.77
CA GLU A 23 3.23 7.42 -4.31
C GLU A 23 2.76 6.15 -3.60
N VAL A 24 2.66 6.17 -2.27
CA VAL A 24 2.12 5.06 -1.48
C VAL A 24 0.72 4.68 -1.96
N GLU A 25 -0.20 5.64 -2.10
CA GLU A 25 -1.57 5.37 -2.57
C GLU A 25 -1.60 4.73 -3.96
N ARG A 26 -0.81 5.27 -4.91
CA ARG A 26 -0.71 4.71 -6.28
C ARG A 26 -0.22 3.27 -6.25
N LEU A 27 0.79 2.97 -5.43
CA LEU A 27 1.39 1.65 -5.32
C LEU A 27 0.41 0.63 -4.73
N VAL A 28 -0.30 0.99 -3.67
CA VAL A 28 -1.33 0.12 -3.06
C VAL A 28 -2.47 -0.15 -4.04
N ARG A 29 -2.98 0.88 -4.73
CA ARG A 29 -4.05 0.70 -5.73
C ARG A 29 -3.61 -0.20 -6.87
N ALA A 30 -2.38 -0.03 -7.37
CA ALA A 30 -1.82 -0.90 -8.39
C ALA A 30 -1.72 -2.35 -7.91
N HIS A 31 -1.28 -2.57 -6.66
CA HIS A 31 -1.22 -3.89 -6.05
C HIS A 31 -2.59 -4.56 -5.97
N VAL A 32 -3.61 -3.86 -5.43
CA VAL A 32 -4.98 -4.40 -5.35
C VAL A 32 -5.52 -4.78 -6.73
N ARG A 33 -5.26 -3.95 -7.74
CA ARG A 33 -5.69 -4.22 -9.11
C ARG A 33 -4.96 -5.42 -9.73
N MET A 34 -3.65 -5.50 -9.58
CA MET A 34 -2.83 -6.50 -10.28
C MET A 34 -2.80 -7.86 -9.56
N THR A 35 -2.81 -7.86 -8.23
CA THR A 35 -2.69 -9.08 -7.42
C THR A 35 -4.05 -9.64 -7.03
N HIS A 36 -5.05 -8.79 -6.78
CA HIS A 36 -6.36 -9.24 -6.31
C HIS A 36 -7.49 -9.02 -7.33
N GLY A 37 -7.20 -8.40 -8.49
CA GLY A 37 -8.23 -8.06 -9.48
C GLY A 37 -9.28 -7.07 -8.97
N GLY A 38 -9.00 -6.43 -7.82
CA GLY A 38 -9.96 -5.62 -7.10
C GLY A 38 -9.83 -4.12 -7.36
N ARG A 39 -10.63 -3.35 -6.63
CA ARG A 39 -10.49 -1.90 -6.49
C ARG A 39 -10.59 -1.57 -5.01
N ILE A 40 -9.86 -0.55 -4.59
CA ILE A 40 -9.89 0.01 -3.24
C ILE A 40 -10.14 1.51 -3.36
N ASP A 41 -11.00 2.07 -2.52
CA ASP A 41 -11.23 3.51 -2.46
C ASP A 41 -10.14 4.23 -1.63
N SER A 42 -9.96 5.54 -1.83
CA SER A 42 -9.02 6.33 -1.02
C SER A 42 -9.38 6.23 0.46
N ALA A 43 -10.67 6.32 0.80
CA ALA A 43 -11.13 6.33 2.18
C ALA A 43 -10.85 4.99 2.90
N ASP A 44 -10.95 3.87 2.18
CA ASP A 44 -10.64 2.55 2.72
C ASP A 44 -9.12 2.39 2.94
N LEU A 45 -8.33 2.93 2.03
CA LEU A 45 -6.87 2.90 2.08
C LEU A 45 -6.35 3.74 3.25
N GLU A 46 -6.87 4.96 3.44
CA GLU A 46 -6.52 5.82 4.57
C GLU A 46 -6.89 5.19 5.92
N ARG A 47 -8.04 4.50 6.00
CA ARG A 47 -8.47 3.78 7.20
C ARG A 47 -7.61 2.57 7.52
N GLY A 48 -7.12 1.88 6.49
CA GLY A 48 -6.30 0.66 6.64
C GLY A 48 -4.80 0.91 6.76
N MET A 49 -4.34 2.14 6.52
CA MET A 49 -2.92 2.48 6.49
C MET A 49 -2.45 3.05 7.82
N GLU A 50 -1.47 2.39 8.42
CA GLU A 50 -0.72 2.94 9.55
C GLU A 50 0.52 3.71 9.03
N ARG A 51 0.59 5.01 9.32
CA ARG A 51 1.74 5.85 8.98
C ARG A 51 2.75 5.84 10.13
N ILE A 52 3.97 5.41 9.83
CA ILE A 52 5.09 5.43 10.78
C ILE A 52 5.99 6.62 10.42
N GLU A 53 5.94 7.68 11.22
CA GLU A 53 6.89 8.79 11.13
C GLU A 53 8.16 8.44 11.92
N LEU A 54 9.33 8.51 11.28
CA LEU A 54 10.61 8.40 11.99
C LEU A 54 10.89 9.72 12.70
N ALA A 55 11.01 9.66 14.03
CA ALA A 55 11.28 10.78 14.94
C ALA A 55 12.62 11.47 14.69
#